data_AF-A0A5B9DZA7-F1
#
_entry.id   AF-A0A5B9DZA7-F1
#
_cell.length_a   1.000
_cell.length_b   1.000
_cell.length_c   1.000
_cell.angle_alpha   90.00
_cell.angle_beta   90.00
_cell.angle_gamma   90.00
#
_symmetry.space_group_name_H-M   'P 1'
#
loop_
_entity.id
_entity.type
_entity.pdbx_description
1 polymer ?
#
loop_
_entity_poly.entity_id
_entity_poly.type
_entity_poly.pdbx_seq_one_letter_code
_entity_poly.pdbx_strand_id
1 'polypeptide(L)'
;MIEPLGHTSTGLRRIAARAATVIDGRGECAVFLSLQTRNAYALTRTDPDWCTAPARNAAHLVGVYQPVAGKDQIASWVLSDLLAHVGATS
;
A
#
# COMPACT_ATOMS: atom_id res chain seq x y z
N MET A 1 -9.09 0.16 -1.05
CA MET A 1 -9.43 0.97 0.16
C MET A 1 -8.36 2.02 0.34
N ILE A 2 -8.74 3.29 0.52
CA ILE A 2 -7.79 4.41 0.70
C ILE A 2 -7.63 4.69 2.19
N GLU A 3 -6.39 4.71 2.68
CA GLU A 3 -6.07 4.96 4.07
C GLU A 3 -5.07 6.12 4.20
N PRO A 4 -5.35 7.10 5.07
CA PRO A 4 -4.40 8.15 5.35
C PRO A 4 -3.20 7.61 6.13
N LEU A 5 -2.03 8.03 5.70
CA LEU A 5 -0.81 7.95 6.47
C LEU A 5 -0.94 8.93 7.63
N GLY A 6 -1.30 8.42 8.81
CA GLY A 6 -0.96 9.13 10.03
C GLY A 6 0.53 9.50 9.95
N HIS A 7 0.89 10.75 10.28
CA HIS A 7 2.20 11.38 10.03
C HIS A 7 3.42 10.68 10.73
N THR A 8 3.28 9.44 11.17
CA THR A 8 4.24 8.66 11.94
C THR A 8 4.36 7.24 11.39
N SER A 9 5.42 6.52 11.76
CA SER A 9 5.66 5.12 11.40
C SER A 9 4.48 4.18 11.74
N THR A 10 3.61 4.59 12.66
CA THR A 10 2.35 3.91 13.02
C THR A 10 1.30 3.92 11.90
N GLY A 11 1.26 4.98 11.07
CA GLY A 11 0.36 5.05 9.91
C GLY A 11 0.73 4.03 8.85
N LEU A 12 2.01 4.00 8.47
CA LEU A 12 2.57 3.05 7.50
C LEU A 12 2.34 1.59 7.92
N ARG A 13 2.51 1.27 9.22
CA ARG A 13 2.26 -0.07 9.77
C ARG A 13 0.81 -0.53 9.60
N ARG A 14 -0.16 0.36 9.84
CA ARG A 14 -1.58 0.06 9.67
C ARG A 14 -1.91 -0.27 8.22
N ILE A 15 -1.39 0.54 7.30
CA ILE A 15 -1.58 0.34 5.86
C ILE A 15 -0.97 -0.99 5.43
N ALA A 16 0.24 -1.30 5.88
CA ALA A 16 0.89 -2.56 5.55
C ALA A 16 0.11 -3.78 6.06
N ALA A 17 -0.39 -3.74 7.30
CA ALA A 17 -1.26 -4.79 7.84
C ALA A 17 -2.59 -4.91 7.07
N ARG A 18 -3.14 -3.77 6.61
CA ARG A 18 -4.36 -3.77 5.79
C ARG A 18 -4.11 -4.37 4.41
N ALA A 19 -3.03 -3.97 3.75
CA ALA A 19 -2.60 -4.53 2.46
C ALA A 19 -2.43 -6.05 2.57
N ALA A 20 -1.75 -6.54 3.61
CA ALA A 20 -1.62 -7.97 3.87
C ALA A 20 -2.98 -8.68 4.04
N THR A 21 -3.96 -8.03 4.67
CA THR A 21 -5.33 -8.55 4.77
C THR A 21 -6.04 -8.60 3.41
N VAL A 22 -5.84 -7.60 2.55
CA VAL A 22 -6.39 -7.60 1.19
C VAL A 22 -5.79 -8.72 0.36
N ILE A 23 -4.47 -8.93 0.46
CA ILE A 23 -3.74 -9.99 -0.25
C ILE A 23 -4.24 -11.37 0.19
N ASP A 24 -4.41 -11.58 1.50
CA ASP A 24 -4.94 -12.83 2.05
C ASP A 24 -6.35 -13.16 1.51
N GLY A 25 -7.21 -12.14 1.39
CA GLY A 25 -8.58 -12.31 0.91
C GLY A 25 -8.76 -12.33 -0.62
N ARG A 26 -7.81 -11.74 -1.38
CA ARG A 26 -7.96 -11.52 -2.83
C ARG A 26 -6.82 -12.10 -3.69
N GLY A 27 -5.79 -12.67 -3.08
CA GLY A 27 -4.69 -13.34 -3.76
C GLY A 27 -3.63 -12.44 -4.39
N GLU A 28 -3.86 -11.13 -4.50
CA GLU A 28 -2.83 -10.16 -4.89
C GLU A 28 -3.20 -8.76 -4.40
N CYS A 29 -2.22 -7.85 -4.40
CA CYS A 29 -2.47 -6.43 -4.19
C CYS A 29 -1.32 -5.59 -4.71
N ALA A 30 -1.62 -4.49 -5.39
CA ALA A 30 -0.71 -3.38 -5.59
C ALA A 30 -0.93 -2.31 -4.53
N VAL A 31 0.17 -1.83 -3.96
CA VAL A 31 0.19 -0.73 -3.01
C VAL A 31 0.64 0.52 -3.72
N PHE A 32 -0.15 1.59 -3.59
CA PHE A 32 0.14 2.91 -4.14
C PHE A 32 0.32 3.91 -3.00
N LEU A 33 1.16 4.92 -3.25
CA LEU A 33 1.48 5.97 -2.28
C LEU A 33 1.40 7.35 -2.93
N SER A 34 0.62 8.25 -2.32
CA SER A 34 0.60 9.69 -2.62
C SER A 34 1.27 10.45 -1.50
N LEU A 35 2.41 11.08 -1.79
CA LEU A 35 3.13 11.90 -0.82
C LEU A 35 2.46 13.26 -0.59
N GLN A 36 1.79 13.79 -1.63
CA GLN A 36 1.07 15.05 -1.56
C GLN A 36 -0.11 14.98 -0.58
N THR A 37 -0.92 13.91 -0.70
CA THR A 37 -2.09 13.70 0.16
C THR A 37 -1.77 12.88 1.41
N ARG A 38 -0.55 12.32 1.48
CA ARG A 38 -0.15 11.35 2.50
C ARG A 38 -1.17 10.23 2.63
N ASN A 39 -1.59 9.67 1.50
CA ASN A 39 -2.51 8.54 1.46
C ASN A 39 -1.80 7.35 0.81
N ALA A 40 -2.08 6.16 1.29
CA ALA A 40 -1.75 4.95 0.58
C ALA A 40 -3.00 4.10 0.37
N TYR A 41 -2.97 3.25 -0.64
CA TYR A 41 -4.08 2.38 -0.95
C TYR A 41 -3.60 1.07 -1.53
N ALA A 42 -4.30 0.04 -1.08
CA ALA A 42 -4.21 -1.31 -1.56
C ALA A 42 -5.33 -1.53 -2.60
N LEU A 43 -4.95 -1.85 -3.83
CA LEU A 43 -5.86 -2.19 -4.93
C LEU A 43 -5.48 -3.55 -5.53
N THR A 44 -6.47 -4.20 -6.10
CA THR A 44 -6.37 -5.39 -6.94
C THR A 44 -6.63 -5.01 -8.39
N ARG A 45 -6.10 -5.76 -9.35
CA ARG A 45 -6.35 -5.48 -10.78
C ARG A 45 -7.84 -5.49 -11.16
N THR A 46 -8.65 -6.19 -10.37
CA THR A 46 -10.10 -6.29 -10.56
C THR A 46 -10.88 -5.15 -9.89
N ASP A 47 -10.22 -4.27 -9.12
CA ASP A 47 -10.90 -3.10 -8.58
C ASP A 47 -11.26 -2.13 -9.70
N PRO A 48 -12.50 -1.61 -9.74
CA PRO A 48 -12.95 -0.69 -10.79
C PRO A 48 -12.14 0.63 -10.82
N ASP A 49 -11.53 0.98 -9.68
CA ASP A 49 -10.72 2.18 -9.53
C ASP A 49 -9.22 1.96 -9.80
N TRP A 50 -8.82 0.79 -10.31
CA TRP A 50 -7.41 0.43 -10.54
C TRP A 50 -6.62 1.52 -11.30
N CYS A 51 -7.21 2.07 -12.37
CA CYS A 51 -6.56 3.12 -13.16
C CYS A 51 -6.87 4.54 -12.62
N THR A 52 -8.07 4.75 -12.07
CA THR A 52 -8.57 6.09 -11.76
C THR A 52 -8.08 6.60 -10.41
N ALA A 53 -7.95 5.74 -9.41
CA ALA A 53 -7.49 6.15 -8.08
C ALA A 53 -6.02 6.62 -8.07
N PRO A 54 -5.04 5.88 -8.66
CA PRO A 54 -3.66 6.35 -8.82
C PRO A 54 -3.56 7.75 -9.42
N ALA A 55 -4.21 7.94 -10.58
CA ALA A 55 -4.18 9.20 -11.31
C ALA A 55 -4.81 10.35 -10.50
N ARG A 56 -6.00 10.13 -9.93
CA ARG A 56 -6.73 11.16 -9.17
C ARG A 56 -5.96 11.68 -7.95
N ASN A 57 -5.18 10.82 -7.30
CA ASN A 57 -4.45 11.18 -6.08
C ASN A 57 -2.96 11.45 -6.32
N ALA A 58 -2.52 11.51 -7.59
CA ALA A 58 -1.10 11.61 -7.96
C ALA A 58 -0.22 10.60 -7.19
N ALA A 59 -0.71 9.36 -7.04
CA ALA A 59 0.06 8.30 -6.39
C ALA A 59 0.89 7.52 -7.39
N HIS A 60 2.05 7.07 -6.94
CA HIS A 60 2.88 6.13 -7.67
C HIS A 60 2.72 4.72 -7.08
N LEU A 61 3.01 3.73 -7.92
CA LEU A 61 3.08 2.34 -7.51
C LEU A 61 4.33 2.15 -6.63
N VAL A 62 4.15 1.56 -5.45
CA VAL A 62 5.23 1.19 -4.52
C VAL A 62 5.66 -0.25 -4.79
N GLY A 63 4.70 -1.16 -4.91
CA GLY A 63 4.97 -2.57 -5.10
C GLY A 63 3.71 -3.38 -5.38
N VAL A 64 3.91 -4.57 -5.94
CA VAL A 64 2.87 -5.58 -6.17
C VAL A 64 3.22 -6.82 -5.35
N TYR A 65 2.28 -7.28 -4.56
CA TYR A 65 2.47 -8.35 -3.59
C TYR A 65 1.44 -9.45 -3.81
N GLN A 66 1.87 -10.68 -3.57
CA GLN A 66 1.07 -11.90 -3.68
C GLN A 66 1.32 -12.76 -2.43
N PRO A 67 0.42 -13.71 -2.10
CA PRO A 67 0.60 -14.58 -0.96
C PRO A 67 1.71 -15.59 -1.25
N VAL A 68 2.92 -15.27 -0.78
CA VAL A 68 4.08 -16.17 -0.83
C VAL A 68 4.42 -16.72 0.56
N ALA A 69 3.88 -16.11 1.62
CA ALA A 69 4.13 -16.44 3.02
C ALA A 69 2.95 -15.99 3.91
N GLY A 70 3.04 -16.26 5.23
CA GLY A 70 2.05 -15.81 6.20
C GLY A 70 1.88 -14.29 6.26
N LYS A 71 0.70 -13.84 6.68
CA LYS A 71 0.25 -12.44 6.70
C LYS A 71 1.26 -11.45 7.31
N ASP A 72 1.93 -11.84 8.40
CA ASP A 72 2.88 -10.96 9.09
C ASP A 72 4.14 -10.67 8.26
N GLN A 73 4.61 -11.64 7.45
CA GLN A 73 5.74 -11.41 6.55
C GLN A 73 5.37 -10.42 5.44
N ILE A 74 4.20 -10.59 4.84
CA ILE A 74 3.69 -9.68 3.81
C ILE A 74 3.56 -8.26 4.36
N ALA A 75 2.99 -8.11 5.56
CA ALA A 75 2.89 -6.81 6.22
C ALA A 75 4.28 -6.20 6.48
N SER A 76 5.26 -7.01 6.89
CA SER A 76 6.63 -6.54 7.08
C SER A 76 7.27 -6.07 5.78
N TRP A 77 7.07 -6.78 4.66
CA TRP A 77 7.62 -6.39 3.35
C TRP A 77 7.00 -5.09 2.84
N VAL A 78 5.67 -5.00 2.86
CA VAL A 78 4.95 -3.78 2.46
C VAL A 78 5.40 -2.58 3.28
N LEU A 79 5.60 -2.75 4.59
CA LEU A 79 6.08 -1.69 5.47
C LEU A 79 7.49 -1.22 5.09
N SER A 80 8.41 -2.14 4.83
CA SER A 80 9.79 -1.81 4.43
C SER A 80 9.82 -1.01 3.13
N ASP A 81 9.04 -1.42 2.12
CA ASP A 81 8.98 -0.70 0.85
C ASP A 81 8.38 0.70 1.02
N LEU A 82 7.29 0.81 1.78
CA LEU A 82 6.68 2.11 2.09
C LEU A 82 7.66 3.05 2.82
N LEU A 83 8.42 2.54 3.79
CA LEU A 83 9.44 3.33 4.49
C LEU A 83 10.57 3.77 3.56
N ALA A 84 11.03 2.90 2.65
CA ALA A 84 12.05 3.23 1.68
C ALA A 84 11.59 4.35 0.73
N HIS A 85 10.34 4.32 0.27
CA HIS A 85 9.79 5.34 -0.62
C HIS A 85 9.59 6.70 0.07
N VAL A 86 9.12 6.70 1.32
CA VAL A 86 9.01 7.94 2.11
C VAL A 86 10.40 8.51 2.44
N GLY A 87 11.35 7.66 2.80
CA GLY A 87 12.73 8.09 3.11
C GLY A 87 13.50 8.60 1.89
N ALA A 88 13.28 8.03 0.71
CA ALA A 88 13.93 8.46 -0.54
C ALA A 88 13.44 9.82 -1.07
N THR A 89 12.35 10.35 -0.52
CA THR A 89 11.72 11.60 -0.96
C THR A 89 11.83 12.74 0.07
N SER A 90 12.56 12.52 1.17
CA SER A 90 12.85 13.48 2.25
C SER A 90 14.28 14.01 2.13
#